data_AF-A0A401LSI3-F1
#
_entry.id   AF-A0A401LSI3-F1
#
_cell.length_a   1.000
_cell.length_b   1.000
_cell.length_c   1.000
_cell.angle_alpha   90.00
_cell.angle_beta   90.00
_cell.angle_gamma   90.00
#
_symmetry.space_group_name_H-M   'P 1'
#
loop_
_entity.id
_entity.type
_entity.pdbx_description
1 polymer ?
#
loop_
_entity_poly.entity_id
_entity_poly.type
_entity_poly.pdbx_seq_one_letter_code
_entity_poly.pdbx_strand_id
1 'polypeptide(L)'
;MSKNNYRYVAYDAANGEYEEFETLKEAEDWLKEGDGEGIFDEACCGQNYIAEIQYRSVVTKTDEKENYHVHTDKCPEDCDEEEWPYSDDFDWIGHHSYEKIDWGKN
;
A
#
# COMPACT_ATOMS: atom_id res chain seq x y z
N MET A 1 8.96 -8.40 -9.22
CA MET A 1 8.30 -7.08 -9.26
C MET A 1 9.38 -6.04 -9.05
N SER A 2 9.53 -5.10 -9.96
CA SER A 2 10.35 -3.90 -9.72
C SER A 2 9.81 -3.25 -8.46
N LYS A 3 10.62 -3.17 -7.39
CA LYS A 3 10.29 -2.33 -6.25
C LYS A 3 10.54 -0.91 -6.70
N ASN A 4 9.52 -0.26 -7.26
CA ASN A 4 9.60 1.17 -7.48
C ASN A 4 9.73 1.80 -6.09
N ASN A 5 10.84 2.49 -5.84
CA ASN A 5 11.17 3.06 -4.53
C ASN A 5 10.66 4.50 -4.47
N TYR A 6 9.35 4.66 -4.63
CA TYR A 6 8.73 5.96 -4.50
C TYR A 6 8.90 6.49 -3.08
N ARG A 7 9.47 7.68 -2.98
CA ARG A 7 9.75 8.38 -1.72
C ARG A 7 8.82 9.56 -1.52
N TYR A 8 8.33 10.15 -2.60
CA TYR A 8 7.52 11.35 -2.56
C TYR A 8 6.18 11.11 -3.26
N VAL A 9 5.15 11.78 -2.75
CA VAL A 9 3.86 11.93 -3.43
C VAL A 9 3.64 13.42 -3.64
N ALA A 10 3.38 13.83 -4.88
CA ALA A 10 2.95 15.17 -5.19
C ALA A 10 1.44 15.20 -5.40
N TYR A 11 0.80 16.29 -4.99
CA TYR A 11 -0.60 16.58 -5.29
C TYR A 11 -0.67 17.89 -6.07
N ASP A 12 -1.30 17.83 -7.24
CA ASP A 12 -1.62 18.99 -8.05
C ASP A 12 -3.09 19.37 -7.84
N ALA A 13 -3.30 20.50 -7.17
CA ALA A 13 -4.61 21.03 -6.87
C ALA A 13 -5.32 21.59 -8.11
N ALA A 14 -4.57 21.99 -9.15
CA ALA A 14 -5.15 22.49 -10.39
C ALA A 14 -5.94 21.39 -11.11
N ASN A 15 -5.35 20.20 -11.21
CA ASN A 15 -5.97 19.05 -11.89
C ASN A 15 -6.68 18.08 -10.92
N GLY A 16 -6.45 18.21 -9.61
CA GLY A 16 -6.97 17.28 -8.61
C GLY A 16 -6.29 15.92 -8.65
N GLU A 17 -5.05 15.86 -9.12
CA GLU A 17 -4.30 14.63 -9.37
C GLU A 17 -3.16 14.42 -8.36
N TYR A 18 -2.75 13.18 -8.18
CA TYR A 18 -1.56 12.81 -7.40
C TYR A 18 -0.69 11.85 -8.19
N GLU A 19 0.63 11.96 -8.01
CA GLU A 19 1.63 11.11 -8.66
C GLU A 19 2.77 10.78 -7.68
N GLU A 20 3.40 9.63 -7.85
CA GLU A 20 4.46 9.08 -6.99
C GLU A 20 5.84 9.23 -7.64
N PHE A 21 6.84 9.67 -6.87
CA PHE A 21 8.19 9.99 -7.38
C PHE A 21 9.29 9.42 -6.50
N GLU A 22 10.42 9.07 -7.11
CA GLU A 22 11.61 8.61 -6.39
C GLU A 22 12.40 9.79 -5.78
N THR A 23 12.40 10.94 -6.47
CA THR A 23 13.13 12.13 -6.04
C THR A 23 12.23 13.34 -5.82
N LEU A 24 12.63 14.23 -4.91
CA LEU A 24 11.94 15.50 -4.67
C LEU A 24 11.93 16.37 -5.95
N LYS A 25 13.02 16.29 -6.73
CA LYS A 25 13.15 17.07 -7.95
C LYS A 25 12.12 16.67 -9.01
N GLU A 26 11.90 15.37 -9.22
CA GLU A 26 10.88 14.91 -10.17
C GLU A 26 9.48 15.36 -9.75
N ALA A 27 9.16 15.27 -8.46
CA ALA A 27 7.90 15.77 -7.91
C ALA A 27 7.74 17.29 -8.12
N GLU A 28 8.81 18.06 -7.90
CA GLU A 28 8.82 19.50 -8.16
C GLU A 28 8.69 19.85 -9.65
N ASP A 29 9.38 19.12 -10.51
CA ASP A 29 9.36 19.35 -11.96
C ASP A 29 7.96 19.05 -12.51
N TRP A 30 7.32 17.97 -12.09
CA TRP A 30 5.94 17.63 -12.43
C TRP A 30 4.94 18.72 -12.03
N LEU A 31 5.01 19.24 -10.79
CA LEU A 31 4.15 20.35 -10.35
C LEU A 31 4.40 21.67 -11.08
N LYS A 32 5.53 21.81 -11.78
CA LYS A 32 5.89 23.00 -12.56
C LYS A 32 5.59 22.84 -14.05
N GLU A 33 5.30 21.61 -14.51
CA GLU A 33 4.87 21.34 -15.89
C GLU A 33 3.45 21.91 -16.07
N GLY A 34 3.39 23.21 -16.37
CA GLY A 34 2.14 23.87 -16.72
C GLY A 34 1.60 23.30 -18.04
N ASP A 35 0.33 22.95 -18.06
CA ASP A 35 -0.45 22.57 -19.24
C ASP A 35 -0.68 23.74 -20.23
N GLY A 36 -0.28 24.95 -19.84
CA GLY A 36 -0.47 26.18 -20.61
C GLY A 36 -1.79 26.89 -20.32
N GLU A 37 -2.62 26.36 -19.41
CA GLU A 37 -3.92 26.92 -19.00
C GLU A 37 -3.81 27.79 -17.73
N GLY A 38 -2.80 28.67 -17.66
CA GLY A 38 -2.65 29.58 -16.53
C GLY A 38 -2.47 28.86 -15.17
N ILE A 39 -2.57 29.58 -14.07
CA ILE A 39 -2.51 29.00 -12.73
C ILE A 39 -3.92 29.10 -12.14
N PHE A 40 -4.58 27.96 -11.92
CA PHE A 40 -5.90 27.90 -11.27
C PHE A 40 -5.83 28.51 -9.86
N ASP A 41 -6.94 29.09 -9.37
CA ASP A 41 -6.99 29.79 -8.09
C ASP A 41 -6.59 28.86 -6.93
N GLU A 42 -6.97 27.59 -6.99
CA GLU A 42 -6.59 26.52 -6.06
C GLU A 42 -5.07 26.35 -5.97
N ALA A 43 -4.38 26.27 -7.11
CA ALA A 43 -2.92 26.20 -7.17
C ALA A 43 -2.26 27.52 -6.73
N CYS A 44 -2.84 28.67 -7.11
CA CYS A 44 -2.41 30.01 -6.67
C CYS A 44 -2.48 30.17 -5.14
N CYS A 45 -3.42 29.48 -4.48
CA CYS A 45 -3.57 29.50 -3.03
C CYS A 45 -2.60 28.58 -2.27
N GLY A 46 -1.61 27.98 -2.96
CA GLY A 46 -0.58 27.15 -2.34
C GLY A 46 -1.07 25.77 -1.90
N GLN A 47 -2.06 25.22 -2.61
CA GLN A 47 -2.66 23.92 -2.28
C GLN A 47 -1.91 22.73 -2.88
N ASN A 48 -0.95 22.96 -3.78
CA ASN A 48 -0.02 21.92 -4.23
C ASN A 48 0.90 21.54 -3.07
N TYR A 49 1.08 20.24 -2.85
CA TYR A 49 1.97 19.74 -1.82
C TYR A 49 2.80 18.57 -2.30
N ILE A 50 3.97 18.42 -1.68
CA ILE A 50 4.79 17.23 -1.80
C ILE A 50 4.94 16.64 -0.40
N ALA A 51 4.66 15.35 -0.26
CA ALA A 51 4.81 14.61 0.99
C ALA A 51 5.86 13.51 0.84
N GLU A 52 6.72 13.34 1.84
CA GLU A 52 7.66 12.21 1.90
C GLU A 52 7.01 11.01 2.60
N ILE A 53 6.99 9.85 1.94
CA ILE A 53 6.41 8.62 2.45
C ILE A 53 7.22 8.12 3.65
N GLN A 54 6.67 8.17 4.85
CA GLN A 54 7.40 7.79 6.08
C GLN A 54 7.23 6.31 6.46
N TYR A 55 6.13 5.68 6.05
CA TYR A 55 5.76 4.32 6.44
C TYR A 55 5.22 3.55 5.25
N ARG A 56 5.46 2.24 5.23
CA ARG A 56 4.84 1.30 4.29
C ARG A 56 3.94 0.34 5.03
N SER A 57 2.81 -0.01 4.42
CA SER A 57 2.00 -1.14 4.85
C SER A 57 2.77 -2.44 4.59
N VAL A 58 2.80 -3.31 5.58
CA VAL A 58 3.33 -4.66 5.47
C VAL A 58 2.28 -5.62 5.96
N VAL A 59 2.06 -6.66 5.17
CA VAL A 59 1.20 -7.78 5.54
C VAL A 59 2.07 -9.01 5.66
N THR A 60 2.11 -9.59 6.86
CA THR A 60 2.79 -10.85 7.12
C THR A 60 1.74 -11.94 7.28
N LYS A 61 1.84 -12.98 6.45
CA LYS A 61 1.00 -14.18 6.59
C LYS A 61 1.36 -14.86 7.90
N THR A 62 0.40 -14.98 8.80
CA THR A 62 0.59 -15.57 10.13
C THR A 62 0.05 -16.99 10.20
N ASP A 63 -0.92 -17.31 9.36
CA ASP A 63 -1.51 -18.64 9.32
C ASP A 63 -2.16 -18.92 7.96
N GLU A 64 -2.35 -20.20 7.64
CA GLU A 64 -2.89 -20.65 6.37
C GLU A 64 -3.88 -21.78 6.58
N LYS A 65 -4.93 -21.83 5.75
CA LYS A 65 -5.93 -22.88 5.78
C LYS A 65 -5.34 -24.27 5.54
N GLU A 66 -4.25 -24.36 4.77
CA GLU A 66 -3.51 -25.60 4.53
C GLU A 66 -2.89 -26.22 5.80
N ASN A 67 -2.74 -25.44 6.88
CA ASN A 67 -2.25 -25.95 8.16
C ASN A 67 -3.31 -26.76 8.93
N TYR A 68 -4.56 -26.75 8.48
CA TYR A 68 -5.71 -27.29 9.21
C TYR A 68 -6.35 -28.48 8.49
N HIS A 69 -7.04 -29.30 9.26
CA HIS A 69 -7.77 -30.44 8.74
C HIS A 69 -9.01 -30.00 7.96
N VAL A 70 -9.30 -30.73 6.88
CA VAL A 70 -10.55 -30.58 6.11
C VAL A 70 -11.41 -31.79 6.36
N HIS A 71 -12.46 -31.63 7.18
CA HIS A 71 -13.41 -32.70 7.42
C HIS A 71 -14.15 -33.03 6.13
N THR A 72 -13.97 -34.26 5.66
CA THR A 72 -14.73 -34.84 4.55
C THR A 72 -15.71 -35.89 5.09
N ASP A 73 -16.70 -36.29 4.30
CA ASP A 73 -17.68 -37.33 4.65
C ASP A 73 -17.06 -38.72 4.98
N LYS A 74 -15.73 -38.87 4.79
CA LYS A 74 -14.96 -40.08 5.09
C LYS A 74 -14.17 -39.99 6.40
N CYS A 75 -14.25 -38.87 7.11
CA CYS A 75 -13.49 -38.68 8.34
C CYS A 75 -14.08 -39.53 9.48
N PRO A 76 -13.25 -40.26 10.26
CA PRO A 76 -13.72 -41.00 11.44
C PRO A 76 -14.39 -40.06 12.46
N GLU A 77 -15.36 -40.56 13.24
CA GLU A 77 -16.05 -39.76 14.28
C GLU A 77 -15.11 -39.25 15.40
N ASP A 78 -13.94 -39.87 15.58
CA ASP A 78 -12.90 -39.48 16.56
C ASP A 78 -11.70 -38.78 15.88
N CYS A 79 -11.93 -37.88 14.93
CA CYS A 79 -10.84 -37.08 14.35
C CYS A 79 -10.51 -35.90 15.29
N ASP A 80 -9.47 -36.06 16.12
CA ASP A 80 -8.94 -35.02 17.02
C ASP A 80 -8.05 -33.97 16.30
N GLU A 81 -8.19 -33.78 14.98
CA GLU A 81 -7.39 -32.79 14.23
C GLU A 81 -8.08 -31.41 14.21
N GLU A 82 -7.30 -30.34 14.33
CA GLU A 82 -7.85 -28.97 14.38
C GLU A 82 -8.37 -28.52 13.00
N GLU A 83 -9.64 -28.11 12.95
CA GLU A 83 -10.27 -27.50 11.78
C GLU A 83 -9.92 -26.02 11.66
N TRP A 84 -9.97 -25.50 10.42
CA TRP A 84 -9.81 -24.07 10.15
C TRP A 84 -10.84 -23.26 10.93
N PRO A 85 -10.44 -22.39 11.87
CA PRO A 85 -11.38 -21.73 12.77
C PRO A 85 -11.98 -20.45 12.17
N TYR A 86 -11.64 -20.11 10.94
CA TYR A 86 -12.08 -18.88 10.26
C TYR A 86 -13.00 -19.17 9.07
N SER A 87 -13.49 -18.12 8.38
CA SER A 87 -14.36 -18.30 7.22
C SER A 87 -13.66 -19.07 6.10
N ASP A 88 -14.43 -19.85 5.35
CA ASP A 88 -13.98 -20.53 4.14
C ASP A 88 -13.73 -19.59 2.96
N ASP A 89 -14.16 -18.33 3.06
CA ASP A 89 -14.01 -17.32 1.99
C ASP A 89 -12.56 -16.86 1.76
N PHE A 90 -11.63 -17.24 2.65
CA PHE A 90 -10.24 -16.86 2.56
C PHE A 90 -9.32 -17.97 3.06
N ASP A 91 -8.14 -18.06 2.44
CA ASP A 91 -7.21 -19.18 2.64
C ASP A 91 -6.07 -18.87 3.61
N TRP A 92 -6.02 -17.66 4.18
CA TRP A 92 -4.95 -17.26 5.08
C TRP A 92 -5.33 -16.10 6.00
N ILE A 93 -4.66 -16.08 7.16
CA ILE A 93 -4.70 -14.96 8.10
C ILE A 93 -3.40 -14.19 8.02
N GLY A 94 -3.53 -12.86 8.02
CA GLY A 94 -2.42 -11.93 8.01
C GLY A 94 -2.43 -10.99 9.19
N HIS A 95 -1.23 -10.60 9.62
CA HIS A 95 -1.05 -9.43 10.45
C HIS A 95 -0.67 -8.23 9.57
N HIS A 96 -1.45 -7.17 9.66
CA HIS A 96 -1.18 -5.90 8.99
C HIS A 96 -0.49 -4.93 9.96
N SER A 97 0.65 -4.39 9.54
CA SER A 97 1.42 -3.42 10.30
C SER A 97 1.98 -2.31 9.40
N TYR A 98 2.49 -1.25 10.01
CA TYR A 98 3.18 -0.17 9.32
C TYR A 98 4.65 -0.17 9.72
N GLU A 99 5.54 -0.28 8.74
CA GLU A 99 6.98 -0.21 8.95
C GLU A 99 7.50 1.16 8.56
N LYS A 100 8.28 1.79 9.44
CA LYS A 100 8.96 3.05 9.13
C LYS A 100 10.02 2.81 8.06
N ILE A 101 10.05 3.66 7.04
CA ILE A 101 11.05 3.61 5.99
C ILE A 101 12.30 4.38 6.42
N ASP A 102 13.47 3.78 6.22
CA ASP A 102 14.77 4.41 6.46
C ASP A 102 15.37 4.88 5.15
N TRP A 103 14.99 6.09 4.72
CA TRP A 103 15.50 6.70 3.49
C TRP A 103 16.98 7.09 3.52
N GLY A 104 17.62 7.06 4.70
CA GLY A 104 19.04 7.42 4.86
C GLY A 104 20.02 6.26 4.62
N LYS A 105 19.52 5.04 4.41
CA LYS A 105 20.34 3.83 4.19
C LYS A 105 20.36 3.33 2.74
N ASN A 106 19.78 4.08 1.81
CA ASN A 106 19.79 3.80 0.38
C ASN A 106 20.92 4.55 -0.33
#